data_AF-A0A828S070-F1
#
_entry.id   AF-A0A828S070-F1
#
_cell.length_a   1.000
_cell.length_b   1.000
_cell.length_c   1.000
_cell.angle_alpha   90.00
_cell.angle_beta   90.00
_cell.angle_gamma   90.00
#
_symmetry.space_group_name_H-M   'P 1'
#
loop_
_entity.id
_entity.type
_entity.pdbx_description
1 polymer ?
#
loop_
_entity_poly.entity_id
_entity_poly.type
_entity_poly.pdbx_seq_one_letter_code
_entity_poly.pdbx_strand_id
1 'polypeptide(L)'
;MKLTKNVILGGAVATTVVAGTITFNTEIAGAVKNNIEALKTKIEAFPQNDEKLVNKYEALRSDAEAKITELKTELEKSNSNQDQLNNEISRLEGEVKKANVAIEALKLYSDVAVQSVANLNPTDASTLPGLDGEIVEEEQIATATSHFYADSVHVTITLNTDINIGVFKKGNIKIQYLDANGNQIQLKDKTWDGYLNNDGKQFGKGLINNNNCSNELEAGKTYSTTLRTSSLNEVAQVVITVVNNEGESITINKLNPNQ
;
A
#
# COMPACT_ATOMS: atom_id res chain seq x y z
N MET A 1 -28.00 40.23 -95.10
CA MET A 1 -27.56 38.96 -95.70
C MET A 1 -26.20 39.16 -96.34
N LYS A 2 -25.26 38.24 -96.05
CA LYS A 2 -23.91 38.06 -96.63
C LYS A 2 -22.82 39.09 -96.29
N LEU A 3 -21.98 38.66 -95.35
CA LEU A 3 -20.55 39.00 -95.27
C LEU A 3 -19.87 38.68 -96.61
N THR A 4 -19.12 39.65 -97.15
CA THR A 4 -18.28 39.43 -98.34
C THR A 4 -16.83 39.73 -97.98
N LYS A 5 -15.95 38.79 -98.35
CA LYS A 5 -14.51 38.75 -98.08
C LYS A 5 -13.81 40.08 -98.42
N ASN A 6 -13.08 40.65 -97.47
CA ASN A 6 -12.04 41.62 -97.77
C ASN A 6 -10.84 40.86 -98.36
N VAL A 7 -10.77 40.82 -99.68
CA VAL A 7 -9.56 40.53 -100.43
C VAL A 7 -8.62 41.72 -100.22
N ILE A 8 -7.39 41.45 -99.78
CA ILE A 8 -6.32 42.45 -99.79
C ILE A 8 -5.99 42.72 -101.26
N LEU A 9 -6.66 43.72 -101.84
CA LEU A 9 -6.29 44.32 -103.10
C LEU A 9 -5.09 45.23 -102.81
N GLY A 10 -3.95 44.87 -103.40
CA GLY A 10 -2.73 45.65 -103.37
C GLY A 10 -3.03 47.11 -103.70
N GLY A 11 -2.78 47.98 -102.72
CA GLY A 11 -2.88 49.42 -102.88
C GLY A 11 -1.90 49.88 -103.96
N ALA A 12 -2.43 50.57 -104.96
CA ALA A 12 -1.69 51.15 -106.05
C ALA A 12 -0.61 52.09 -105.52
N VAL A 13 0.65 51.69 -105.68
CA VAL A 13 1.79 52.60 -105.68
C VAL A 13 1.82 53.27 -107.05
N ALA A 14 1.68 54.58 -107.09
CA ALA A 14 1.82 55.37 -108.31
C ALA A 14 3.20 55.08 -108.94
N THR A 15 3.21 54.41 -110.09
CA THR A 15 4.42 54.15 -110.86
C THR A 15 4.61 55.26 -111.90
N THR A 16 5.45 56.25 -111.58
CA THR A 16 6.21 56.94 -112.63
C THR A 16 7.25 55.96 -113.15
N VAL A 17 7.09 55.49 -114.38
CA VAL A 17 8.06 54.64 -115.08
C VAL A 17 9.23 55.53 -115.53
N VAL A 18 10.14 55.79 -114.61
CA VAL A 18 11.54 56.13 -114.92
C VAL A 18 12.30 54.81 -114.85
N ALA A 19 13.22 54.55 -115.76
CA ALA A 19 14.05 53.34 -115.81
C ALA A 19 15.01 53.22 -114.60
N GLY A 20 14.44 53.07 -113.41
CA GLY A 20 15.11 52.83 -112.15
C GLY A 20 14.38 51.68 -111.46
N THR A 21 15.12 50.63 -111.14
CA THR A 21 14.64 49.51 -110.31
C THR A 21 13.89 50.03 -109.08
N ILE A 22 12.68 49.53 -108.83
CA ILE A 22 12.04 49.67 -107.52
C ILE A 22 12.85 48.84 -106.54
N THR A 23 13.77 49.48 -105.83
CA THR A 23 14.57 48.82 -104.80
C THR A 23 13.76 48.80 -103.51
N PHE A 24 13.22 47.63 -103.14
CA PHE A 24 12.68 47.43 -101.80
C PHE A 24 13.81 47.59 -100.79
N ASN A 25 13.60 48.36 -99.72
CA ASN A 25 14.57 48.46 -98.63
C ASN A 25 14.59 47.13 -97.86
N THR A 26 15.48 46.24 -98.29
CA THR A 26 15.66 44.89 -97.78
C THR A 26 16.12 44.88 -96.32
N GLU A 27 16.80 45.93 -95.85
CA GLU A 27 17.23 46.08 -94.45
C GLU A 27 16.03 46.25 -93.51
N ILE A 28 15.07 47.10 -93.88
CA ILE A 28 13.84 47.32 -93.09
C ILE A 28 13.02 46.02 -93.03
N ALA A 29 12.86 45.33 -94.16
CA ALA A 29 12.13 44.05 -94.21
C ALA A 29 12.81 42.96 -93.34
N GLY A 30 14.15 42.90 -93.35
CA GLY A 30 14.93 42.01 -92.50
C GLY A 30 14.77 42.33 -91.01
N ALA A 31 14.82 43.60 -90.63
CA ALA A 31 14.63 44.05 -89.25
C ALA A 31 13.22 43.71 -88.72
N VAL A 32 12.18 43.94 -89.54
CA VAL A 32 10.79 43.58 -89.19
C VAL A 32 10.65 42.08 -88.98
N LYS A 33 11.21 41.25 -89.88
CA LYS A 33 11.18 39.79 -89.73
C LYS A 33 11.87 39.34 -88.44
N ASN A 34 13.05 39.88 -88.13
CA ASN A 34 13.78 39.55 -86.90
C ASN A 34 12.98 39.91 -85.64
N ASN A 35 12.31 41.07 -85.63
CA ASN A 35 11.45 41.48 -84.52
C ASN A 35 10.23 40.56 -84.36
N ILE A 36 9.63 40.11 -85.47
CA ILE A 36 8.50 39.16 -85.45
C ILE A 36 8.94 37.82 -84.86
N GLU A 37 10.09 37.28 -85.28
CA GLU A 37 10.61 36.03 -84.72
C GLU A 37 10.94 36.18 -83.22
N ALA A 38 11.56 37.29 -82.82
CA ALA A 38 11.83 37.56 -81.40
C ALA A 38 10.55 37.67 -80.55
N LEU A 39 9.49 38.29 -81.09
CA LEU A 39 8.18 38.35 -80.44
C LEU A 39 7.53 36.97 -80.37
N LYS A 40 7.63 36.17 -81.43
CA LYS A 40 7.10 34.80 -81.48
C LYS A 40 7.75 33.92 -80.40
N THR A 41 9.07 33.95 -80.27
CA THR A 41 9.78 33.23 -79.21
C THR A 41 9.32 33.66 -77.81
N LYS A 42 9.11 34.96 -77.58
CA LYS A 42 8.57 35.45 -76.30
C LYS A 42 7.14 34.98 -76.04
N ILE A 43 6.29 34.97 -77.08
CA ILE A 43 4.91 34.49 -77.01
C ILE A 43 4.88 33.01 -76.65
N GLU A 44 5.74 32.19 -77.27
CA GLU A 44 5.84 30.76 -76.99
C GLU A 44 6.38 30.46 -75.58
N ALA A 45 7.17 31.35 -75.00
CA ALA A 45 7.72 31.20 -73.65
C ALA A 45 6.71 31.54 -72.53
N PHE A 46 5.69 32.37 -72.79
CA PHE A 46 4.71 32.77 -71.75
C PHE A 46 3.94 31.57 -71.16
N PRO A 47 3.34 30.66 -71.96
CA PRO A 47 2.64 29.50 -71.41
C PRO A 47 3.52 28.63 -70.51
N GLN A 48 4.80 28.44 -70.87
CA GLN A 48 5.74 27.66 -70.07
C GLN A 48 6.10 28.34 -68.74
N ASN A 49 6.20 29.68 -68.75
CA ASN A 49 6.46 30.44 -67.53
C ASN A 49 5.23 30.45 -66.61
N ASP A 50 4.03 30.56 -67.18
CA ASP A 50 2.77 30.48 -66.45
C ASP A 50 2.61 29.09 -65.81
N GLU A 51 2.87 28.01 -66.55
CA GLU A 51 2.84 26.65 -66.03
C GLU A 51 3.83 26.46 -64.87
N LYS A 52 5.07 26.96 -65.01
CA LYS A 52 6.06 26.93 -63.91
C LYS A 52 5.60 27.72 -62.69
N LEU A 53 4.92 28.85 -62.88
CA LEU A 53 4.41 29.67 -61.79
C LEU A 53 3.25 28.97 -61.06
N VAL A 54 2.31 28.39 -61.81
CA VAL A 54 1.21 27.60 -61.27
C VAL A 54 1.75 26.41 -60.46
N ASN A 55 2.71 25.67 -61.00
CA ASN A 55 3.30 24.53 -60.30
C ASN A 55 4.00 24.95 -58.99
N LYS A 56 4.71 26.08 -58.98
CA LYS A 56 5.30 26.63 -57.75
C LYS A 56 4.24 27.03 -56.73
N TYR A 57 3.15 27.64 -57.18
CA TYR A 57 2.05 28.03 -56.31
C TYR A 57 1.37 26.82 -55.68
N GLU A 58 1.03 25.80 -56.48
CA GLU A 58 0.40 24.58 -55.97
C GLU A 58 1.32 23.81 -55.00
N ALA A 59 2.63 23.76 -55.29
CA ALA A 59 3.59 23.16 -54.36
C ALA A 59 3.66 23.92 -53.02
N LEU A 60 3.73 25.26 -53.07
CA LEU A 60 3.77 26.09 -51.87
C LEU A 60 2.48 25.98 -51.06
N ARG A 61 1.33 25.93 -51.75
CA ARG A 61 0.02 25.77 -51.12
C ARG A 61 -0.08 24.42 -50.42
N SER A 62 0.31 23.34 -51.08
CA SER A 62 0.30 21.99 -50.51
C SER A 62 1.21 21.89 -49.29
N ASP A 63 2.42 22.44 -49.35
CA ASP A 63 3.35 22.49 -48.22
C ASP A 63 2.79 23.29 -47.04
N ALA A 64 2.17 24.45 -47.31
CA ALA A 64 1.52 25.25 -46.28
C ALA A 64 0.33 24.53 -45.64
N GLU A 65 -0.52 23.85 -46.42
CA GLU A 65 -1.66 23.07 -45.91
C GLU A 65 -1.19 21.89 -45.05
N ALA A 66 -0.12 21.21 -45.46
CA ALA A 66 0.51 20.14 -44.67
C ALA A 66 1.06 20.69 -43.34
N LYS A 67 1.79 21.81 -43.37
CA LYS A 67 2.37 22.42 -42.17
C LYS A 67 1.30 22.92 -41.19
N ILE A 68 0.21 23.50 -41.71
CA ILE A 68 -0.93 23.91 -40.89
C ILE A 68 -1.56 22.70 -40.18
N THR A 69 -1.68 21.57 -40.88
CA THR A 69 -2.26 20.34 -40.32
C THR A 69 -1.38 19.74 -39.22
N GLU A 70 -0.06 19.71 -39.45
CA GLU A 70 0.92 19.30 -38.45
C GLU A 70 0.84 20.16 -37.18
N LEU A 71 0.88 21.50 -37.34
CA LEU A 71 0.82 22.44 -36.22
C LEU A 71 -0.51 22.35 -35.44
N LYS A 72 -1.64 22.09 -36.12
CA LYS A 72 -2.93 21.86 -35.44
C LYS A 72 -2.88 20.59 -34.58
N THR A 73 -2.31 19.52 -35.11
CA THR A 73 -2.19 18.25 -34.39
C THR A 73 -1.29 18.39 -33.17
N GLU A 74 -0.18 19.12 -33.31
CA GLU A 74 0.74 19.42 -32.20
C GLU A 74 0.07 20.29 -31.12
N LEU A 75 -0.71 21.30 -31.53
CA LEU A 75 -1.48 22.14 -30.63
C LEU A 75 -2.52 21.33 -29.83
N GLU A 76 -3.29 20.47 -30.50
CA GLU A 76 -4.27 19.59 -29.84
C GLU A 76 -3.61 18.66 -28.83
N LYS A 77 -2.47 18.06 -29.19
CA LYS A 77 -1.69 17.23 -28.28
C LYS A 77 -1.16 18.02 -27.08
N SER A 78 -0.65 19.23 -27.30
CA SER A 78 -0.17 20.10 -26.22
C SER A 78 -1.29 20.49 -25.26
N ASN A 79 -2.48 20.82 -25.78
CA ASN A 79 -3.64 21.15 -24.95
C ASN A 79 -4.08 19.95 -24.09
N SER A 80 -4.15 18.75 -24.69
CA SER A 80 -4.46 17.52 -23.96
C SER A 80 -3.45 17.24 -22.83
N ASN A 81 -2.15 17.41 -23.10
CA ASN A 81 -1.12 17.28 -22.07
C ASN A 81 -1.28 18.32 -20.95
N GLN A 82 -1.62 19.57 -21.29
CA GLN A 82 -1.85 20.63 -20.32
C GLN A 82 -3.03 20.29 -19.40
N ASP A 83 -4.13 19.77 -19.94
CA ASP A 83 -5.29 19.33 -19.15
C ASP A 83 -4.93 18.19 -18.21
N GLN A 84 -4.14 17.22 -18.67
CA GLN A 84 -3.64 16.12 -17.83
C GLN A 84 -2.78 16.64 -16.67
N LEU A 85 -1.86 17.57 -16.93
CA LEU A 85 -1.02 18.17 -15.90
C LEU A 85 -1.84 18.97 -14.88
N ASN A 86 -2.84 19.73 -15.33
CA ASN A 86 -3.72 20.49 -14.43
C ASN A 86 -4.54 19.59 -13.50
N ASN A 87 -5.03 18.46 -14.02
CA ASN A 87 -5.73 17.46 -13.22
C ASN A 87 -4.81 16.84 -12.17
N GLU A 88 -3.56 16.54 -12.53
CA GLU A 88 -2.57 15.98 -11.61
C GLU A 88 -2.17 16.98 -10.52
N ILE A 89 -1.98 18.26 -10.87
CA ILE A 89 -1.75 19.34 -9.90
C ILE A 89 -2.91 19.40 -8.90
N SER A 90 -4.16 19.42 -9.40
CA SER A 90 -5.36 19.47 -8.55
C SER A 90 -5.45 18.27 -7.60
N ARG A 91 -5.06 17.07 -8.07
CA ARG A 91 -5.00 15.85 -7.25
C ARG A 91 -3.96 15.99 -6.14
N LEU A 92 -2.74 16.42 -6.48
CA LEU A 92 -1.64 16.60 -5.54
C LEU A 92 -1.93 17.67 -4.50
N GLU A 93 -2.54 18.80 -4.89
CA GLU A 93 -3.00 19.84 -3.95
C GLU A 93 -4.01 19.27 -2.94
N GLY A 94 -4.92 18.41 -3.40
CA GLY A 94 -5.85 17.68 -2.53
C GLY A 94 -5.16 16.76 -1.53
N GLU A 95 -4.11 16.04 -1.95
CA GLU A 95 -3.32 15.17 -1.06
C GLU A 95 -2.54 15.97 -0.01
N VAL A 96 -1.91 17.07 -0.42
CA VAL A 96 -1.21 17.98 0.50
C VAL A 96 -2.18 18.54 1.55
N LYS A 97 -3.39 18.94 1.15
CA LYS A 97 -4.41 19.41 2.09
C LYS A 97 -4.79 18.34 3.11
N LYS A 98 -4.97 17.09 2.68
CA LYS A 98 -5.26 15.97 3.60
C LYS A 98 -4.10 15.72 4.57
N ALA A 99 -2.85 15.75 4.08
CA ALA A 99 -1.67 15.58 4.92
C ALA A 99 -1.56 16.67 5.98
N ASN A 100 -1.81 17.94 5.62
CA ASN A 100 -1.79 19.05 6.56
C ASN A 100 -2.84 18.89 7.67
N VAL A 101 -4.07 18.48 7.34
CA VAL A 101 -5.11 18.18 8.34
C VAL A 101 -4.68 17.07 9.30
N ALA A 102 -4.05 16.00 8.77
CA ALA A 102 -3.54 14.92 9.59
C ALA A 102 -2.41 15.37 10.54
N ILE A 103 -1.51 16.24 10.05
CA ILE A 103 -0.44 16.84 10.86
C ILE A 103 -1.03 17.68 11.99
N GLU A 104 -2.02 18.52 11.72
CA GLU A 104 -2.69 19.33 12.73
C GLU A 104 -3.35 18.45 13.82
N ALA A 105 -4.04 17.38 13.42
CA ALA A 105 -4.65 16.44 14.35
C ALA A 105 -3.61 15.73 15.24
N LEU A 106 -2.48 15.30 14.65
CA LEU A 106 -1.38 14.68 15.40
C LEU A 106 -0.73 15.67 16.37
N LYS A 107 -0.62 16.95 15.99
CA LYS A 107 -0.09 17.99 16.87
C LYS A 107 -0.96 18.18 18.10
N LEU A 108 -2.28 18.24 17.91
CA LEU A 108 -3.24 18.33 19.01
C LEU A 108 -3.18 17.12 19.93
N TYR A 109 -3.08 15.90 19.36
CA TYR A 109 -2.91 14.68 20.14
C TYR A 109 -1.60 14.68 20.94
N SER A 110 -0.50 15.12 20.32
CA SER A 110 0.80 15.24 20.97
C SER A 110 0.77 16.23 22.13
N ASP A 111 0.15 17.40 21.94
CA ASP A 111 0.03 18.41 22.99
C ASP A 111 -0.77 17.88 24.20
N VAL A 112 -1.86 17.15 23.95
CA VAL A 112 -2.65 16.48 25.00
C VAL A 112 -1.84 15.41 25.73
N ALA A 113 -1.05 14.61 25.01
CA ALA A 113 -0.20 13.59 25.62
C ALA A 113 0.87 14.22 26.51
N VAL A 114 1.53 15.28 26.04
CA VAL A 114 2.54 16.02 26.81
C VAL A 114 1.92 16.64 28.07
N GLN A 115 0.74 17.26 27.97
CA GLN A 115 0.03 17.80 29.14
C GLN A 115 -0.37 16.69 30.11
N SER A 116 -0.84 15.55 29.61
CA SER A 116 -1.19 14.39 30.45
C SER A 116 0.02 13.90 31.24
N VAL A 117 1.18 13.79 30.60
CA VAL A 117 2.44 13.43 31.27
C VAL A 117 2.88 14.49 32.28
N ALA A 118 2.79 15.77 31.93
CA ALA A 118 3.14 16.87 32.84
C ALA A 118 2.23 16.92 34.08
N ASN A 119 0.98 16.47 33.94
CA ASN A 119 0.01 16.38 35.03
C ASN A 119 0.09 15.05 35.81
N LEU A 120 0.93 14.11 35.39
CA LEU A 120 1.27 12.99 36.26
C LEU A 120 2.03 13.57 37.44
N ASN A 121 1.48 13.35 38.64
CA ASN A 121 2.21 13.60 39.87
C ASN A 121 2.84 12.27 40.27
N PRO A 122 4.09 11.96 39.84
CA PRO A 122 4.72 10.71 40.17
C PRO A 122 4.82 10.61 41.69
N THR A 123 4.30 9.50 42.23
CA THR A 123 4.50 9.13 43.64
C THR A 123 6.00 9.17 43.92
N ASP A 124 6.39 9.90 44.96
CA ASP A 124 7.79 9.96 45.39
C ASP A 124 8.27 8.52 45.63
N ALA A 125 9.46 8.17 45.14
CA ALA A 125 9.98 6.81 45.24
C ALA A 125 10.00 6.34 46.71
N SER A 126 10.21 7.26 47.64
CA SER A 126 10.17 7.02 49.10
C SER A 126 8.78 6.70 49.66
N THR A 127 7.71 6.90 48.87
CA THR A 127 6.31 6.62 49.23
C THR A 127 5.72 5.46 48.42
N LEU A 128 6.51 4.88 47.51
CA LEU A 128 6.18 3.60 46.89
C LEU A 128 6.33 2.51 47.96
N PRO A 129 5.32 1.64 48.17
CA PRO A 129 5.51 0.44 48.98
C PRO A 129 6.64 -0.37 48.34
N GLY A 130 7.62 -0.82 49.11
CA GLY A 130 8.82 -1.48 48.56
C GLY A 130 10.18 -0.88 48.93
N LEU A 131 10.31 0.45 49.13
CA LEU A 131 11.63 1.09 48.99
C LEU A 131 12.49 1.15 50.26
N ASP A 132 11.91 0.89 51.43
CA ASP A 132 12.57 0.64 52.70
C ASP A 132 12.72 -0.87 52.94
N GLY A 133 13.32 -1.56 51.96
CA GLY A 133 13.64 -2.98 52.06
C GLY A 133 12.41 -3.90 52.04
N GLU A 134 11.28 -3.44 51.50
CA GLU A 134 10.15 -4.32 51.22
C GLU A 134 10.45 -5.17 49.98
N ILE A 135 10.34 -6.47 50.19
CA ILE A 135 10.64 -7.53 49.24
C ILE A 135 9.79 -7.30 47.98
N VAL A 136 10.43 -7.10 46.83
CA VAL A 136 9.77 -7.14 45.53
C VAL A 136 9.14 -8.52 45.43
N GLU A 137 7.80 -8.62 45.30
CA GLU A 137 7.14 -9.92 45.09
C GLU A 137 7.84 -10.60 43.91
N GLU A 138 8.56 -11.69 44.23
CA GLU A 138 9.29 -12.51 43.27
C GLU A 138 8.37 -12.87 42.11
N GLU A 139 8.93 -12.98 40.91
CA GLU A 139 8.23 -13.60 39.79
C GLU A 139 7.81 -15.01 40.24
N GLN A 140 6.54 -15.14 40.65
CA GLN A 140 6.06 -16.35 41.28
C GLN A 140 6.34 -17.51 40.32
N ILE A 141 6.94 -18.60 40.82
CA ILE A 141 7.32 -19.77 40.00
C ILE A 141 6.17 -20.33 39.13
N ALA A 142 4.92 -20.02 39.50
CA ALA A 142 3.74 -20.20 38.68
C ALA A 142 2.66 -19.18 39.03
N THR A 143 1.72 -18.99 38.11
CA THR A 143 0.42 -18.38 38.38
C THR A 143 -0.67 -19.44 38.25
N ALA A 144 -1.80 -19.25 38.94
CA ALA A 144 -2.91 -20.20 38.85
C ALA A 144 -4.28 -19.52 38.98
N THR A 145 -5.27 -20.12 38.34
CA THR A 145 -6.69 -19.74 38.45
C THR A 145 -7.54 -20.95 38.79
N SER A 146 -8.68 -20.73 39.44
CA SER A 146 -9.69 -21.75 39.69
C SER A 146 -11.07 -21.22 39.35
N HIS A 147 -11.82 -21.98 38.58
CA HIS A 147 -13.19 -21.69 38.22
C HIS A 147 -14.11 -22.73 38.86
N PHE A 148 -15.09 -22.26 39.63
CA PHE A 148 -16.05 -23.08 40.34
C PHE A 148 -17.35 -23.13 39.55
N TYR A 149 -17.60 -24.25 38.86
CA TYR A 149 -18.84 -24.54 38.16
C TYR A 149 -19.80 -25.33 39.07
N ALA A 150 -21.06 -25.44 38.65
CA ALA A 150 -22.07 -26.19 39.40
C ALA A 150 -21.73 -27.69 39.53
N ASP A 151 -21.04 -28.27 38.55
CA ASP A 151 -20.74 -29.71 38.48
C ASP A 151 -19.23 -30.03 38.54
N SER A 152 -18.37 -29.01 38.59
CA SER A 152 -16.91 -29.19 38.58
C SER A 152 -16.14 -27.99 39.11
N VAL A 153 -14.90 -28.23 39.56
CA VAL A 153 -13.91 -27.17 39.81
C VAL A 153 -12.78 -27.34 38.81
N HIS A 154 -12.54 -26.33 37.97
CA HIS A 154 -11.47 -26.33 37.00
C HIS A 154 -10.31 -25.46 37.48
N VAL A 155 -9.11 -26.01 37.48
CA VAL A 155 -7.89 -25.33 37.92
C VAL A 155 -6.92 -25.25 36.75
N THR A 156 -6.38 -24.07 36.49
CA THR A 156 -5.30 -23.85 35.53
C THR A 156 -4.08 -23.30 36.24
N ILE A 157 -2.90 -23.75 35.82
CA ILE A 157 -1.59 -23.35 36.35
C ILE A 157 -0.70 -23.01 35.16
N THR A 158 -0.16 -21.81 35.12
CA THR A 158 0.84 -21.40 34.11
C THR A 158 2.18 -21.26 34.80
N LEU A 159 3.18 -21.98 34.30
CA LEU A 159 4.53 -21.96 34.87
C LEU A 159 5.36 -20.81 34.28
N ASN A 160 6.15 -20.16 35.12
CA ASN A 160 7.07 -19.11 34.68
C ASN A 160 8.51 -19.64 34.48
N THR A 161 8.79 -20.85 34.98
CA THR A 161 10.07 -21.56 34.78
C THR A 161 9.83 -23.01 34.40
N ASP A 162 10.81 -23.60 33.70
CA ASP A 162 10.83 -25.03 33.43
C ASP A 162 10.98 -25.80 34.75
N ILE A 163 10.12 -26.80 34.95
CA ILE A 163 10.14 -27.68 36.12
C ILE A 163 10.35 -29.11 35.64
N ASN A 164 11.54 -29.66 35.89
CA ASN A 164 11.88 -31.04 35.57
C ASN A 164 12.03 -31.89 36.84
N ILE A 165 11.10 -32.83 36.98
CA ILE A 165 11.01 -33.84 38.03
C ILE A 165 12.30 -34.49 38.50
N GLY A 166 13.04 -34.94 37.50
CA GLY A 166 13.63 -36.27 37.57
C GLY A 166 12.58 -37.38 37.84
N VAL A 167 12.94 -38.61 37.50
CA VAL A 167 12.05 -39.78 37.64
C VAL A 167 11.81 -40.22 39.10
N PHE A 168 12.60 -39.70 40.06
CA PHE A 168 12.57 -40.13 41.47
C PHE A 168 12.05 -39.08 42.47
N LYS A 169 11.90 -37.78 42.11
CA LYS A 169 11.34 -36.77 43.04
C LYS A 169 9.81 -36.75 42.99
N LYS A 170 9.15 -36.30 44.06
CA LYS A 170 7.68 -36.30 44.20
C LYS A 170 7.08 -34.88 44.25
N GLY A 171 6.11 -34.61 43.38
CA GLY A 171 4.97 -33.73 43.67
C GLY A 171 5.23 -32.23 43.71
N ASN A 172 5.68 -31.66 42.59
CA ASN A 172 5.95 -30.22 42.46
C ASN A 172 4.75 -29.41 41.97
N ILE A 173 3.62 -30.05 41.71
CA ILE A 173 2.32 -29.38 41.77
C ILE A 173 1.41 -30.25 42.64
N LYS A 174 0.78 -29.64 43.63
CA LYS A 174 -0.26 -30.25 44.47
C LYS A 174 -1.46 -29.33 44.51
N ILE A 175 -2.65 -29.90 44.33
CA ILE A 175 -3.90 -29.16 44.33
C ILE A 175 -4.80 -29.79 45.39
N GLN A 176 -4.96 -29.10 46.51
CA GLN A 176 -5.85 -29.48 47.60
C GLN A 176 -7.17 -28.74 47.46
N TYR A 177 -8.26 -29.47 47.63
CA TYR A 177 -9.61 -28.93 47.70
C TYR A 177 -10.07 -29.08 49.14
N LEU A 178 -10.36 -27.96 49.80
CA LEU A 178 -10.64 -27.88 51.22
C LEU A 178 -12.09 -27.45 51.47
N ASP A 179 -12.68 -27.92 52.56
CA ASP A 179 -13.95 -27.44 53.09
C ASP A 179 -13.81 -26.09 53.82
N ALA A 180 -14.92 -25.52 54.28
CA ALA A 180 -14.93 -24.24 55.01
C ALA A 180 -14.15 -24.27 56.35
N ASN A 181 -13.87 -25.46 56.88
CA ASN A 181 -13.08 -25.66 58.10
C ASN A 181 -11.59 -25.93 57.80
N GLY A 182 -11.20 -25.96 56.52
CA GLY A 182 -9.85 -26.29 56.08
C GLY A 182 -9.54 -27.80 56.01
N ASN A 183 -10.54 -28.67 56.17
CA ASN A 183 -10.34 -30.11 56.01
C ASN A 183 -10.21 -30.47 54.53
N GLN A 184 -9.30 -31.39 54.22
CA GLN A 184 -9.08 -31.83 52.85
C GLN A 184 -10.22 -32.74 52.36
N ILE A 185 -10.96 -32.26 51.36
CA ILE A 185 -11.96 -33.04 50.61
C ILE A 185 -11.25 -33.93 49.58
N GLN A 186 -10.32 -33.36 48.82
CA GLN A 186 -9.57 -34.08 47.80
C GLN A 186 -8.17 -33.50 47.65
N LEU A 187 -7.21 -34.38 47.36
CA LEU A 187 -5.88 -34.02 46.88
C LEU A 187 -5.71 -34.53 45.46
N LYS A 188 -5.22 -33.67 44.57
CA LYS A 188 -4.63 -34.05 43.29
C LYS A 188 -3.14 -33.77 43.31
N ASP A 189 -2.36 -34.84 43.19
CA ASP A 189 -0.91 -34.79 43.11
C ASP A 189 -0.41 -35.84 42.11
N LYS A 190 0.91 -36.01 42.04
CA LYS A 190 1.57 -36.94 41.10
C LYS A 190 1.27 -38.43 41.27
N THR A 191 0.45 -38.82 42.25
CA THR A 191 -0.02 -40.20 42.38
C THR A 191 -1.32 -40.43 41.62
N TRP A 192 -1.95 -39.36 41.13
CA TRP A 192 -3.20 -39.41 40.40
C TRP A 192 -2.95 -39.51 38.89
N ASP A 193 -3.49 -40.56 38.26
CA ASP A 193 -3.27 -40.88 36.86
C ASP A 193 -3.68 -39.72 35.93
N GLY A 194 -2.72 -39.10 35.24
CA GLY A 194 -2.96 -38.04 34.26
C GLY A 194 -3.59 -36.77 34.86
N TYR A 195 -3.20 -36.40 36.08
CA TYR A 195 -3.89 -35.36 36.84
C TYR A 195 -3.76 -33.95 36.28
N LEU A 196 -2.73 -33.68 35.48
CA LEU A 196 -2.59 -32.42 34.75
C LEU A 196 -2.69 -32.66 33.25
N ASN A 197 -3.30 -31.72 32.54
CA ASN A 197 -3.49 -31.74 31.10
C ASN A 197 -2.97 -30.44 30.48
N ASN A 198 -2.17 -30.55 29.42
CA ASN A 198 -1.81 -29.44 28.54
C ASN A 198 -2.00 -29.92 27.09
N ASP A 199 -2.89 -29.28 26.33
CA ASP A 199 -3.17 -29.57 24.92
C ASP A 199 -3.36 -31.08 24.59
N GLY A 200 -4.13 -31.77 25.44
CA GLY A 200 -4.43 -33.21 25.28
C GLY A 200 -3.33 -34.16 25.75
N LYS A 201 -2.16 -33.65 26.15
CA LYS A 201 -1.11 -34.43 26.83
C LYS A 201 -1.38 -34.47 28.32
N GLN A 202 -1.22 -35.65 28.92
CA GLN A 202 -1.40 -35.88 30.34
C GLN A 202 -0.06 -35.82 31.07
N PHE A 203 -0.05 -35.34 32.30
CA PHE A 203 1.17 -35.17 33.11
C PHE A 203 0.95 -35.71 34.51
N GLY A 204 2.05 -36.15 35.12
CA GLY A 204 2.07 -36.46 36.54
C GLY A 204 1.50 -37.83 36.93
N LYS A 205 1.55 -38.81 36.02
CA LYS A 205 1.32 -40.22 36.34
C LYS A 205 2.47 -40.74 37.20
N GLY A 206 2.16 -41.51 38.25
CA GLY A 206 3.16 -42.12 39.12
C GLY A 206 4.08 -43.11 38.40
N LEU A 207 4.98 -43.76 39.13
CA LEU A 207 5.84 -44.84 38.60
C LEU A 207 4.93 -45.93 37.98
N ILE A 208 4.92 -46.04 36.65
CA ILE A 208 4.96 -47.27 35.82
C ILE A 208 4.52 -46.97 34.36
N ASN A 209 5.47 -47.16 33.44
CA ASN A 209 5.37 -47.66 32.06
C ASN A 209 4.15 -47.28 31.19
N ASN A 210 3.90 -45.99 30.97
CA ASN A 210 3.02 -45.58 29.87
C ASN A 210 3.59 -44.36 29.14
N ASN A 211 3.75 -44.47 27.82
CA ASN A 211 4.45 -43.51 26.96
C ASN A 211 3.74 -42.15 26.81
N ASN A 212 2.58 -41.98 27.44
CA ASN A 212 1.70 -40.83 27.24
C ASN A 212 1.69 -39.82 28.40
N CYS A 213 2.56 -39.97 29.41
CA CYS A 213 2.64 -39.06 30.55
C CYS A 213 4.06 -38.55 30.80
N SER A 214 4.26 -37.23 30.84
CA SER A 214 5.55 -36.58 31.12
C SER A 214 5.62 -36.02 32.54
N ASN A 215 6.85 -35.94 33.07
CA ASN A 215 7.21 -35.28 34.33
C ASN A 215 7.95 -33.95 34.10
N GLU A 216 8.12 -33.57 32.84
CA GLU A 216 8.73 -32.31 32.42
C GLU A 216 7.60 -31.32 32.15
N LEU A 217 7.60 -30.23 32.90
CA LEU A 217 6.69 -29.12 32.74
C LEU A 217 7.50 -27.92 32.22
N GLU A 218 7.01 -27.30 31.15
CA GLU A 218 7.70 -26.24 30.44
C GLU A 218 7.14 -24.87 30.85
N ALA A 219 8.03 -23.87 30.91
CA ALA A 219 7.69 -22.49 31.12
C ALA A 219 6.75 -21.98 30.01
N GLY A 220 5.84 -21.08 30.37
CA GLY A 220 4.85 -20.50 29.46
C GLY A 220 3.73 -21.44 29.03
N LYS A 221 3.74 -22.72 29.48
CA LYS A 221 2.65 -23.65 29.26
C LYS A 221 1.62 -23.58 30.38
N THR A 222 0.35 -23.79 30.00
CA THR A 222 -0.76 -23.87 30.94
C THR A 222 -1.18 -25.33 31.15
N TYR A 223 -1.06 -25.78 32.38
CA TYR A 223 -1.49 -27.09 32.85
C TYR A 223 -2.84 -26.96 33.53
N SER A 224 -3.71 -27.94 33.34
CA SER A 224 -5.07 -27.88 33.87
C SER A 224 -5.54 -29.19 34.46
N THR A 225 -6.45 -29.09 35.43
CA THR A 225 -7.16 -30.23 35.97
C THR A 225 -8.60 -29.86 36.30
N THR A 226 -9.46 -30.87 36.32
CA THR A 226 -10.86 -30.70 36.71
C THR A 226 -11.19 -31.68 37.81
N LEU A 227 -11.73 -31.19 38.92
CA LEU A 227 -12.36 -32.00 39.95
C LEU A 227 -13.84 -32.16 39.64
N ARG A 228 -14.32 -33.41 39.65
CA ARG A 228 -15.73 -33.79 39.64
C ARG A 228 -15.91 -34.78 40.79
N THR A 229 -16.66 -34.40 41.82
CA THR A 229 -16.89 -35.24 43.02
C THR A 229 -18.28 -34.98 43.58
N SER A 230 -18.82 -35.92 44.36
CA SER A 230 -20.11 -35.76 45.03
C SER A 230 -20.09 -34.70 46.14
N SER A 231 -18.92 -34.42 46.71
CA SER A 231 -18.71 -33.40 47.77
C SER A 231 -18.31 -32.05 47.19
N LEU A 232 -18.69 -31.73 45.95
CA LEU A 232 -18.25 -30.50 45.28
C LEU A 232 -18.83 -29.24 45.94
N ASN A 233 -20.06 -29.35 46.44
CA ASN A 233 -20.77 -28.30 47.18
C ASN A 233 -20.12 -27.97 48.53
N GLU A 234 -19.18 -28.79 49.01
CA GLU A 234 -18.43 -28.55 50.24
C GLU A 234 -17.10 -27.83 49.98
N VAL A 235 -16.66 -27.69 48.72
CA VAL A 235 -15.37 -27.07 48.38
C VAL A 235 -15.45 -25.55 48.60
N ALA A 236 -14.79 -25.08 49.65
CA ALA A 236 -14.68 -23.67 50.00
C ALA A 236 -13.38 -23.03 49.51
N GLN A 237 -12.32 -23.82 49.36
CA GLN A 237 -11.00 -23.32 48.97
C GLN A 237 -10.24 -24.33 48.10
N VAL A 238 -9.47 -23.81 47.15
CA VAL A 238 -8.45 -24.57 46.41
C VAL A 238 -7.08 -24.01 46.80
N VAL A 239 -6.20 -24.88 47.26
CA VAL A 239 -4.81 -24.57 47.60
C VAL A 239 -3.90 -25.25 46.60
N ILE A 240 -3.11 -24.46 45.88
CA ILE A 240 -2.23 -24.92 44.80
C ILE A 240 -0.80 -24.67 45.25
N THR A 241 -0.07 -25.74 45.54
CA THR A 241 1.35 -25.66 45.87
C THR A 241 2.17 -26.03 44.66
N VAL A 242 3.04 -25.13 44.22
CA VAL A 242 4.05 -25.42 43.18
C VAL A 242 5.42 -25.44 43.84
N VAL A 243 6.30 -26.35 43.42
CA VAL A 243 7.68 -26.46 43.90
C VAL A 243 8.62 -26.49 42.69
N ASN A 244 9.66 -25.68 42.66
CA ASN A 244 10.60 -25.64 41.54
C ASN A 244 11.71 -26.71 41.68
N ASN A 245 12.67 -26.70 40.76
CA ASN A 245 13.78 -27.66 40.72
C ASN A 245 14.74 -27.54 41.92
N GLU A 246 14.82 -26.33 42.48
CA GLU A 246 15.68 -25.96 43.62
C GLU A 246 15.02 -26.29 44.98
N GLY A 247 13.73 -26.62 44.96
CA GLY A 247 12.96 -26.96 46.16
C GLY A 247 12.20 -25.79 46.76
N GLU A 248 12.24 -24.62 46.13
CA GLU A 248 11.45 -23.45 46.52
C GLU A 248 9.98 -23.70 46.19
N SER A 249 9.09 -23.28 47.09
CA SER A 249 7.66 -23.50 46.94
C SER A 249 6.85 -22.22 47.02
N ILE A 250 5.82 -22.14 46.18
CA ILE A 250 4.76 -21.14 46.32
C ILE A 250 3.45 -21.85 46.64
N THR A 251 2.59 -21.14 47.36
CA THR A 251 1.23 -21.60 47.64
C THR A 251 0.25 -20.54 47.21
N ILE A 252 -0.62 -20.90 46.26
CA ILE A 252 -1.66 -20.03 45.71
C ILE A 252 -3.00 -20.50 46.28
N ASN A 253 -3.66 -19.61 47.02
CA ASN A 253 -4.96 -19.86 47.61
C ASN A 253 -6.06 -19.24 46.76
N LYS A 254 -7.12 -20.01 46.46
CA LYS A 254 -8.31 -19.53 45.75
C LYS A 254 -9.56 -19.90 46.53
N LEU A 255 -10.30 -18.88 46.95
CA LEU A 255 -11.57 -19.04 47.64
C LEU A 255 -12.69 -19.26 46.63
N ASN A 256 -13.64 -20.13 46.95
CA ASN A 256 -14.87 -20.30 46.20
C ASN A 256 -15.76 -19.08 46.45
N PRO A 257 -16.09 -18.26 45.42
CA PRO A 257 -16.94 -17.09 45.62
C PRO A 257 -18.40 -17.42 45.94
N ASN A 258 -18.79 -18.69 45.80
CA ASN A 258 -20.17 -19.15 46.03
C ASN A 258 -20.39 -19.77 47.42
N GLN A 259 -19.41 -19.66 48.33
CA GLN A 259 -19.46 -20.18 49.70
C GLN A 259 -19.53 -19.04 50.71
#